data_AF-M3GC10-F1
#
_entry.id   AF-M3GC10-F1
#
_cell.length_a   1.000
_cell.length_b   1.000
_cell.length_c   1.000
_cell.angle_alpha   90.00
_cell.angle_beta   90.00
_cell.angle_gamma   90.00
#
_symmetry.space_group_name_H-M   'P 1'
#
loop_
_entity.id
_entity.type
_entity.pdbx_description
1 polymer ?
#
loop_
_entity_poly.entity_id
_entity_poly.type
_entity_poly.pdbx_seq_one_letter_code
_entity_poly.pdbx_strand_id
1 'polypeptide(L)'
;MVLYPNGSHSLTPLPSTPLLDQVSEIAKHKGIPVLDTRPDFIREYNRNKTDFYLQNDGHPNAISAKLIADRISEKILSQSF
;
A
#
# COMPACT_ATOMS: atom_id res chain seq x y z
N MET A 1 4.07 -0.59 -30.87
CA MET A 1 4.96 -0.53 -29.71
C MET A 1 4.12 0.00 -28.56
N VAL A 2 3.66 -0.88 -27.66
CA VAL A 2 2.83 -0.47 -26.51
C VAL A 2 3.79 0.07 -25.46
N LEU A 3 3.70 1.37 -25.17
CA LEU A 3 4.41 2.01 -24.08
C LEU A 3 3.74 1.60 -22.78
N TYR A 4 4.13 0.45 -22.23
CA TYR A 4 3.90 0.22 -20.81
C TYR A 4 4.74 1.26 -20.06
N PRO A 5 4.20 1.99 -19.07
CA PRO A 5 5.06 2.73 -18.18
C PRO A 5 6.07 1.73 -17.64
N ASN A 6 7.37 2.00 -17.82
CA ASN A 6 8.41 1.23 -17.14
C ASN A 6 8.06 1.37 -15.66
N GLY A 7 7.43 0.33 -15.10
CA GLY A 7 7.09 0.27 -13.70
C GLY A 7 8.38 0.59 -12.98
N SER A 8 8.39 1.62 -12.15
CA SER A 8 9.52 1.90 -11.29
C SER A 8 9.90 0.57 -10.63
N HIS A 9 10.99 -0.07 -11.08
CA HIS A 9 11.33 -1.47 -10.81
C HIS A 9 11.68 -1.74 -9.34
N SER A 10 11.32 -0.83 -8.44
CA SER A 10 11.44 -1.04 -7.01
C SER A 10 10.32 -1.98 -6.58
N LEU A 11 10.69 -3.24 -6.29
CA LEU A 11 9.83 -4.19 -5.59
C LEU A 11 9.59 -3.79 -4.11
N THR A 12 10.24 -2.70 -3.69
CA THR A 12 10.17 -2.09 -2.36
C THR A 12 8.91 -1.22 -2.23
N PRO A 13 8.40 -1.00 -1.02
CA PRO A 13 7.25 -0.13 -0.84
C PRO A 13 7.62 1.32 -1.12
N LEU A 14 6.75 2.04 -1.82
CA LEU A 14 6.89 3.48 -2.01
C LEU A 14 6.34 4.20 -0.76
N PRO A 15 7.19 4.90 0.01
CA PRO A 15 6.76 5.51 1.27
C PRO A 15 5.80 6.69 1.04
N SER A 16 5.90 7.35 -0.11
CA SER A 16 5.03 8.43 -0.54
C SER A 16 4.89 8.37 -2.06
N THR A 17 3.70 8.73 -2.55
CA THR A 17 3.48 9.11 -3.94
C THR A 17 2.63 10.37 -3.94
N PRO A 18 2.79 11.27 -4.93
CA PRO A 18 1.97 12.48 -5.02
C PRO A 18 0.46 12.19 -4.97
N LEU A 19 0.02 11.09 -5.59
CA LEU A 19 -1.37 10.68 -5.58
C LEU A 19 -1.87 10.30 -4.17
N LEU A 20 -1.12 9.45 -3.46
CA LEU A 20 -1.53 9.01 -2.12
C LEU A 20 -1.47 10.14 -1.09
N ASP A 21 -0.53 11.08 -1.27
CA ASP A 21 -0.44 12.27 -0.41
C ASP A 21 -1.63 13.21 -0.65
N GLN A 22 -2.02 13.43 -1.92
CA GLN A 22 -3.23 14.18 -2.25
C GLN A 22 -4.50 13.52 -1.69
N VAL A 23 -4.63 12.20 -1.81
CA VAL A 23 -5.76 11.45 -1.24
C VAL A 23 -5.82 11.63 0.28
N SER A 24 -4.67 11.55 0.97
CA SER A 24 -4.57 11.75 2.42
C SER A 24 -5.04 13.15 2.83
N GLU A 25 -4.57 14.20 2.14
CA GLU A 25 -4.95 15.58 2.45
C GLU A 25 -6.44 15.84 2.17
N ILE A 26 -6.97 15.37 1.03
CA ILE A 26 -8.40 15.50 0.71
C ILE A 26 -9.25 14.81 1.78
N ALA A 27 -8.88 13.59 2.18
CA ALA A 27 -9.62 12.85 3.19
C ALA A 27 -9.64 13.56 4.55
N LYS A 28 -8.49 14.09 5.00
CA LYS A 28 -8.40 14.92 6.21
C LYS A 28 -9.33 16.13 6.14
N HIS A 29 -9.29 16.88 5.04
CA HIS A 29 -10.14 18.06 4.85
C HIS A 29 -11.63 17.73 4.83
N LYS A 30 -12.01 16.52 4.38
CA LYS A 30 -13.40 16.08 4.28
C LYS A 30 -13.88 15.27 5.48
N GLY A 31 -13.02 15.01 6.47
CA GLY A 31 -13.34 14.15 7.61
C GLY A 31 -13.61 12.70 7.22
N ILE A 32 -13.05 12.23 6.09
CA ILE A 32 -13.22 10.86 5.60
C ILE A 32 -12.16 9.98 6.27
N PRO A 33 -12.55 8.91 6.99
CA PRO A 33 -11.59 7.99 7.55
C PRO A 33 -10.88 7.20 6.43
N VAL A 34 -9.55 7.18 6.47
CA VAL A 34 -8.71 6.42 5.51
C VAL A 34 -7.91 5.38 6.27
N LEU A 35 -7.93 4.14 5.75
CA LEU A 35 -6.99 3.10 6.16
C LEU A 35 -5.69 3.25 5.34
N ASP A 36 -4.70 3.92 5.92
CA ASP A 36 -3.39 4.09 5.29
C ASP A 36 -2.47 2.90 5.64
N THR A 37 -2.23 2.02 4.67
CA THR A 37 -1.38 0.84 4.85
C THR A 37 0.11 1.11 4.59
N ARG A 38 0.50 2.31 4.14
CA ARG A 38 1.92 2.61 3.81
C ARG A 38 2.87 2.34 4.99
N PRO A 39 2.57 2.72 6.24
CA PRO A 39 3.44 2.42 7.38
C PRO A 39 3.64 0.93 7.61
N ASP A 40 2.64 0.11 7.30
CA ASP A 40 2.69 -1.34 7.47
C ASP A 40 3.65 -1.98 6.45
N PHE A 41 3.56 -1.56 5.19
CA PHE A 41 4.47 -1.98 4.13
C PHE A 41 5.92 -1.56 4.41
N ILE A 42 6.14 -0.32 4.86
CA ILE A 42 7.48 0.17 5.24
C ILE A 42 8.06 -0.65 6.39
N ARG A 43 7.26 -0.94 7.42
CA ARG A 43 7.68 -1.74 8.58
C ARG A 43 8.07 -3.16 8.17
N GLU A 44 7.26 -3.79 7.32
CA GLU A 44 7.52 -5.13 6.79
C GLU A 44 8.82 -5.16 5.96
N TYR A 45 9.00 -4.18 5.08
CA TYR A 45 10.25 -4.05 4.31
C TYR A 45 11.47 -3.86 5.20
N ASN A 46 11.38 -2.99 6.21
CA ASN A 46 12.50 -2.71 7.10
C ASN A 46 12.93 -3.94 7.91
N ARG A 47 11.97 -4.81 8.27
CA ARG A 47 12.24 -6.05 9.02
C ARG A 47 12.76 -7.17 8.14
N ASN A 48 12.10 -7.41 7.01
CA ASN A 48 12.24 -8.67 6.28
C ASN A 48 12.82 -8.49 4.86
N LYS A 49 13.04 -7.25 4.40
CA LYS A 49 13.47 -6.93 3.03
C LYS A 49 12.55 -7.55 1.97
N THR A 50 11.26 -7.57 2.28
CA THR A 50 10.23 -8.21 1.46
C THR A 50 10.02 -7.49 0.13
N ASP A 51 9.91 -8.26 -0.95
CA ASP A 51 9.37 -7.79 -2.21
C ASP A 51 7.84 -7.77 -2.14
N PHE A 52 7.20 -6.73 -2.67
CA PHE A 52 5.75 -6.53 -2.57
C PHE A 52 5.01 -6.69 -3.91
N TYR A 53 5.73 -6.73 -5.02
CA TYR A 53 5.15 -6.73 -6.35
C TYR A 53 5.64 -7.92 -7.18
N LEU A 54 4.82 -8.37 -8.12
CA LEU A 54 5.23 -9.32 -9.14
C LEU A 54 6.16 -8.59 -10.14
N GLN A 55 7.23 -9.28 -10.55
CA GLN A 55 8.30 -8.69 -11.36
C GLN A 55 7.84 -8.18 -12.74
N ASN A 56 6.76 -8.73 -13.29
CA ASN A 56 6.43 -8.56 -14.71
C ASN A 56 5.33 -7.53 -14.99
N ASP A 57 4.53 -7.15 -14.00
CA ASP A 57 3.37 -6.27 -14.21
C ASP A 57 3.10 -5.29 -13.05
N GLY A 58 3.88 -5.36 -11.97
CA GLY A 58 3.70 -4.50 -10.81
C GLY A 58 2.46 -4.79 -9.97
N HIS A 59 1.76 -5.92 -10.20
CA HIS A 59 0.67 -6.32 -9.33
C HIS A 59 1.19 -6.70 -7.94
N PRO A 60 0.42 -6.40 -6.87
CA PRO A 60 0.74 -6.88 -5.54
C PRO A 60 0.90 -8.41 -5.52
N ASN A 61 1.96 -8.91 -4.88
CA ASN A 61 2.12 -10.34 -4.65
C ASN A 61 1.26 -10.81 -3.45
N ALA A 62 1.31 -12.11 -3.15
CA ALA A 62 0.52 -12.69 -2.05
C ALA A 62 0.85 -12.08 -0.67
N ILE A 63 2.08 -11.63 -0.44
CA ILE A 63 2.47 -11.01 0.83
C ILE A 63 1.79 -9.65 0.98
N SER A 64 1.83 -8.81 -0.06
CA SER A 64 1.13 -7.53 -0.11
C SER A 64 -0.38 -7.70 0.07
N ALA A 65 -0.97 -8.65 -0.66
CA ALA A 65 -2.40 -8.93 -0.57
C ALA A 65 -2.80 -9.35 0.84
N LYS A 66 -2.00 -10.23 1.48
CA LYS A 66 -2.22 -10.65 2.87
C LYS A 66 -2.12 -9.48 3.84
N LEU A 67 -1.09 -8.64 3.72
CA LEU A 67 -0.91 -7.49 4.60
C LEU A 67 -2.11 -6.54 4.51
N ILE A 68 -2.60 -6.24 3.30
CA ILE A 68 -3.80 -5.43 3.11
C ILE A 68 -5.02 -6.08 3.75
N ALA A 69 -5.24 -7.38 3.51
CA ALA A 69 -6.38 -8.12 4.07
C ALA A 69 -6.37 -8.14 5.60
N ASP A 70 -5.19 -8.34 6.21
CA ASP A 70 -5.00 -8.32 7.66
C ASP A 70 -5.39 -6.94 8.22
N ARG A 71 -4.92 -5.84 7.61
CA ARG A 71 -5.25 -4.46 8.06
C ARG A 71 -6.74 -4.12 7.92
N ILE A 72 -7.38 -4.55 6.83
CA ILE A 72 -8.83 -4.37 6.63
C ILE A 72 -9.59 -5.13 7.72
N SER A 73 -9.21 -6.40 7.97
CA SER A 73 -9.85 -7.24 8.98
C SER A 73 -9.72 -6.64 10.38
N GLU A 74 -8.51 -6.20 10.77
CA GLU A 74 -8.30 -5.51 12.05
C GLU A 74 -9.13 -4.22 12.16
N LYS A 75 -9.27 -3.46 11.07
CA LYS A 75 -10.06 -2.22 11.08
C LYS A 75 -11.54 -2.49 11.29
N ILE A 76 -12.09 -3.50 10.62
CA ILE A 76 -13.49 -3.91 10.77
C ILE A 76 -13.74 -4.46 12.19
N LEU A 77 -12.85 -5.32 12.68
CA LEU A 77 -12.98 -5.91 14.02
C LEU A 77 -12.84 -4.87 15.14
N SER A 78 -11.96 -3.87 14.98
CA SER A 78 -11.79 -2.78 15.96
C SER A 78 -12.93 -1.76 15.99
N GLN A 79 -13.81 -1.75 14.97
CA GLN A 79 -15.03 -0.94 14.95
C GLN A 79 -16.24 -1.65 15.58
N SER A 80 -16.07 -2.92 15.95
CA SER A 80 -17.15 -3.77 16.45
C SER A 80 -17.25 -3.74 17.99
N PHE A 81 -17.26 -2.58 18.63
CA PHE A 81 -17.58 -2.41 20.07
C PHE A 81 -18.10 -1.00 20.37
#